data_AF-A0A7M2QWN0-F1
#
_entry.id   AF-A0A7M2QWN0-F1
#
_cell.length_a   1.000
_cell.length_b   1.000
_cell.length_c   1.000
_cell.angle_alpha   90.00
_cell.angle_beta   90.00
_cell.angle_gamma   90.00
#
_symmetry.space_group_name_H-M   'P 1'
#
loop_
_entity.id
_entity.type
_entity.pdbx_description
1 polymer ?
#
loop_
_entity_poly.entity_id
_entity_poly.type
_entity_poly.pdbx_seq_one_letter_code
_entity_poly.pdbx_strand_id
1 'polypeptide(L)'
;MDISILKSSLVKLNDFIYFDENQYLREKCSNFEALNELSHQFEEAIKSIEQYSKTEQIFLFGNLGNLYRIAGDSKQAVIILEKSI
;
A
#
# COMPACT_ATOMS: atom_id res chain seq x y z
N MET A 1 -2.34 13.59 6.79
CA MET A 1 -2.20 13.37 5.33
C MET A 1 -3.59 13.35 4.71
N ASP A 2 -3.81 14.01 3.57
CA ASP A 2 -5.10 13.94 2.88
C ASP A 2 -5.22 12.61 2.11
N ILE A 3 -6.31 11.87 2.36
CA ILE A 3 -6.59 10.59 1.68
C ILE A 3 -6.80 10.79 0.18
N SER A 4 -7.28 11.95 -0.26
CA SER A 4 -7.43 12.25 -1.69
C SER A 4 -6.09 12.18 -2.43
N ILE A 5 -5.02 12.66 -1.79
CA ILE A 5 -3.64 12.62 -2.30
C ILE A 5 -3.17 11.18 -2.40
N LEU A 6 -3.35 10.38 -1.33
CA LEU A 6 -2.95 8.96 -1.33
C LEU A 6 -3.67 8.16 -2.42
N LYS A 7 -4.98 8.41 -2.63
CA LYS A 7 -5.75 7.79 -3.71
C LYS A 7 -5.18 8.16 -5.09
N SER A 8 -4.85 9.43 -5.31
CA SER A 8 -4.23 9.87 -6.56
C SER A 8 -2.87 9.20 -6.79
N SER A 9 -2.05 9.09 -5.74
CA SER A 9 -0.75 8.40 -5.82
C SER A 9 -0.90 6.90 -6.12
N LEU A 10 -1.90 6.22 -5.56
CA LEU A 10 -2.20 4.82 -5.91
C LEU A 10 -2.56 4.65 -7.38
N VAL A 11 -3.39 5.55 -7.93
CA VAL A 11 -3.76 5.53 -9.35
C VAL A 11 -2.52 5.67 -10.23
N LYS A 12 -1.60 6.58 -9.88
CA LYS A 12 -0.33 6.75 -10.60
C LYS A 12 0.60 5.54 -10.45
N LEU A 13 0.66 4.92 -9.28
CA LEU A 13 1.49 3.74 -9.05
C LEU A 13 1.05 2.57 -9.95
N ASN A 14 -0.26 2.47 -10.25
CA ASN A 14 -0.83 1.40 -11.06
C ASN A 14 -0.20 1.28 -12.45
N ASP A 15 0.32 2.37 -13.02
CA ASP A 15 1.02 2.37 -14.30
C ASP A 15 2.34 1.57 -14.27
N PHE A 16 2.88 1.33 -13.07
CA PHE A 16 4.09 0.54 -12.84
C PHE A 16 3.79 -0.89 -12.37
N ILE A 17 2.53 -1.23 -12.12
CA ILE A 17 2.13 -2.56 -11.63
C ILE A 17 1.99 -3.53 -12.81
N TYR A 18 2.59 -4.70 -12.67
CA TYR A 18 2.49 -5.78 -13.64
C TYR A 18 2.38 -7.13 -12.94
N PHE A 19 1.86 -8.14 -13.65
CA PHE A 19 1.83 -9.52 -13.20
C PHE A 19 3.06 -10.25 -13.72
N ASP A 20 3.86 -10.81 -12.82
CA ASP A 20 5.09 -11.52 -13.19
C ASP A 20 4.78 -12.98 -13.58
N GLU A 21 4.88 -13.28 -14.88
CA GLU A 21 4.63 -14.61 -15.45
C GLU A 21 5.57 -15.69 -14.89
N ASN A 22 6.76 -15.31 -14.43
CA ASN A 22 7.74 -16.24 -13.86
C ASN A 22 7.57 -16.42 -12.34
N GLN A 23 6.71 -15.62 -11.71
CA GLN A 23 6.43 -15.68 -10.27
C GLN A 23 4.93 -15.84 -10.02
N TYR A 24 4.32 -16.86 -10.64
CA TYR A 24 2.94 -17.26 -10.41
C TYR A 24 1.90 -16.15 -10.68
N LEU A 25 2.17 -15.26 -11.64
CA LEU A 25 1.32 -14.10 -11.94
C LEU A 25 1.07 -13.24 -10.70
N ARG A 26 2.09 -13.08 -9.86
CA ARG A 26 2.03 -12.20 -8.71
C ARG A 26 2.22 -10.76 -9.16
N GLU A 27 1.46 -9.83 -8.58
CA GLU A 27 1.68 -8.40 -8.78
C GLU A 27 3.06 -7.98 -8.27
N LYS A 28 3.75 -7.20 -9.11
CA LYS A 28 5.04 -6.59 -8.89
C LYS A 28 4.98 -5.13 -9.36
N CYS A 29 5.97 -4.35 -8.96
CA CYS A 29 6.14 -2.98 -9.40
C CYS A 29 7.46 -2.85 -10.16
N SER A 30 7.45 -2.21 -11.32
CA SER A 30 8.66 -1.90 -12.09
C SER A 30 9.40 -0.67 -11.54
N ASN A 31 8.73 0.15 -10.72
CA ASN A 31 9.29 1.34 -10.09
C ASN A 31 9.29 1.20 -8.56
N PHE A 32 10.37 0.65 -8.01
CA PHE A 32 10.54 0.44 -6.57
C PHE A 32 10.64 1.74 -5.78
N GLU A 33 11.20 2.81 -6.37
CA GLU A 33 11.30 4.11 -5.70
C GLU A 33 9.91 4.69 -5.45
N ALA A 34 9.06 4.72 -6.48
CA ALA A 34 7.67 5.18 -6.35
C ALA A 34 6.85 4.32 -5.37
N LEU A 35 7.06 3.00 -5.39
CA LEU A 35 6.41 2.08 -4.45
C LEU A 35 6.82 2.37 -3.00
N ASN A 36 8.11 2.56 -2.75
CA ASN A 36 8.65 2.83 -1.41
C ASN A 36 8.22 4.22 -0.91
N GLU A 37 8.25 5.23 -1.76
CA GLU A 37 7.77 6.57 -1.43
C GLU A 37 6.29 6.54 -1.03
N LEU A 38 5.45 5.85 -1.82
CA LEU A 38 4.03 5.73 -1.48
C LEU A 38 3.82 4.93 -0.19
N SER A 39 4.55 3.84 0.00
CA SER A 39 4.49 3.04 1.24
C SER A 39 4.82 3.92 2.45
N HIS A 40 5.85 4.75 2.35
CA HIS A 40 6.23 5.70 3.40
C HIS A 40 5.13 6.74 3.67
N GLN A 41 4.47 7.27 2.64
CA GLN A 41 3.34 8.19 2.83
C GLN A 41 2.19 7.53 3.62
N PHE A 42 1.91 6.25 3.37
CA PHE A 42 0.92 5.48 4.13
C PHE A 42 1.38 5.22 5.58
N GLU A 43 2.64 4.87 5.79
CA GLU A 43 3.22 4.73 7.13
C GLU A 43 3.06 6.01 7.96
N GLU A 44 3.39 7.18 7.37
CA GLU A 44 3.22 8.48 8.03
C GLU A 44 1.74 8.78 8.33
N ALA A 45 0.82 8.43 7.42
CA ALA A 45 -0.61 8.61 7.67
C ALA A 45 -1.08 7.77 8.88
N ILE A 46 -0.61 6.52 8.99
CA ILE A 46 -0.99 5.60 10.06
C ILE A 46 -0.45 6.03 11.44
N LYS A 47 0.63 6.83 11.52
CA LYS A 47 1.07 7.38 12.82
C LYS A 47 0.01 8.25 13.51
N SER A 48 -0.95 8.77 12.74
CA SER A 48 -2.07 9.58 13.23
C SER A 48 -3.43 8.92 12.95
N ILE A 49 -3.46 7.58 13.01
CA ILE A 49 -4.60 6.75 12.60
C ILE A 49 -5.93 7.11 13.29
N GLU A 50 -5.86 7.57 14.54
CA GLU A 50 -7.00 7.90 15.39
C GLU A 50 -7.83 9.09 14.86
N GLN A 51 -7.24 9.93 14.00
CA GLN A 51 -7.93 11.06 13.38
C GLN A 51 -8.86 10.65 12.22
N TYR A 52 -8.76 9.40 11.75
CA TYR A 52 -9.49 8.89 10.60
C TYR A 52 -10.70 8.06 11.04
N SER A 53 -11.76 8.09 10.24
CA SER A 53 -12.91 7.21 10.41
C SER A 53 -12.52 5.74 10.23
N LYS A 54 -13.28 4.78 10.80
CA LYS A 54 -12.96 3.34 10.66
C LYS A 54 -12.83 2.91 9.19
N THR A 55 -13.66 3.43 8.29
CA THR A 55 -13.56 3.16 6.85
C THR A 55 -12.23 3.62 6.26
N GLU A 56 -11.77 4.81 6.66
CA GLU A 56 -10.48 5.34 6.23
C GLU A 56 -9.30 4.59 6.84
N GLN A 57 -9.42 4.13 8.09
CA GLN A 57 -8.40 3.27 8.71
C GLN A 57 -8.27 1.93 7.96
N ILE A 58 -9.39 1.30 7.60
CA ILE A 58 -9.41 0.09 6.79
C ILE A 58 -8.73 0.37 5.43
N PHE A 59 -9.04 1.50 4.80
CA PHE A 59 -8.38 1.92 3.56
C PHE A 59 -6.87 2.06 3.74
N LEU A 60 -6.40 2.73 4.80
CA LEU A 60 -4.97 2.96 5.05
C LEU A 60 -4.21 1.66 5.30
N PHE A 61 -4.68 0.83 6.22
CA PHE A 61 -4.04 -0.46 6.51
C PHE A 61 -4.13 -1.41 5.32
N GLY A 62 -5.29 -1.51 4.67
CA GLY A 62 -5.49 -2.39 3.52
C GLY A 62 -4.54 -2.07 2.38
N ASN A 63 -4.37 -0.78 2.05
CA ASN A 63 -3.46 -0.38 0.98
C ASN A 63 -1.99 -0.51 1.38
N LEU A 64 -1.58 -0.12 2.59
CA LEU A 64 -0.19 -0.33 3.02
C LEU A 64 0.20 -1.82 2.98
N GLY A 65 -0.69 -2.70 3.46
CA GLY A 65 -0.50 -4.13 3.39
C GLY A 65 -0.34 -4.64 1.95
N ASN A 66 -1.14 -4.13 1.01
CA ASN A 66 -1.00 -4.42 -0.41
C ASN A 66 0.32 -3.91 -1.00
N LEU A 67 0.78 -2.72 -0.61
CA LEU A 67 2.06 -2.17 -1.06
C LEU A 67 3.23 -3.03 -0.59
N TYR A 68 3.24 -3.46 0.68
CA TYR A 68 4.23 -4.42 1.18
C TYR A 68 4.16 -5.77 0.47
N ARG A 69 2.95 -6.26 0.15
CA ARG A 69 2.79 -7.46 -0.66
C ARG A 69 3.45 -7.25 -2.02
N ILE A 70 3.15 -6.17 -2.75
CA ILE A 70 3.77 -5.88 -4.06
C ILE A 70 5.31 -5.79 -3.94
N ALA A 71 5.81 -5.14 -2.88
CA ALA A 71 7.24 -5.03 -2.58
C ALA A 71 7.93 -6.38 -2.28
N GLY A 72 7.16 -7.42 -1.96
CA GLY A 72 7.68 -8.74 -1.61
C GLY A 72 7.82 -8.98 -0.11
N ASP A 73 7.59 -7.97 0.74
CA ASP A 73 7.60 -8.09 2.20
C ASP A 73 6.29 -8.71 2.70
N SER A 74 6.17 -10.01 2.50
CA SER A 74 4.95 -10.75 2.82
C SER A 74 4.69 -10.82 4.33
N LYS A 75 5.74 -10.71 5.16
CA LYS A 75 5.60 -10.73 6.62
C LYS A 75 4.95 -9.45 7.12
N GLN A 76 5.46 -8.29 6.70
CA GLN A 76 4.85 -7.00 7.06
C GLN A 76 3.46 -6.84 6.45
N ALA A 77 3.26 -7.31 5.22
CA ALA A 77 1.96 -7.29 4.57
C ALA A 77 0.88 -7.95 5.43
N VAL A 78 1.12 -9.16 5.95
CA VAL A 78 0.16 -9.88 6.80
C VAL A 78 -0.14 -9.09 8.09
N ILE A 79 0.90 -8.65 8.80
CA ILE A 79 0.75 -7.90 10.07
C ILE A 79 -0.10 -6.63 9.88
N ILE A 80 0.09 -5.93 8.76
CA ILE A 80 -0.65 -4.71 8.47
C ILE A 80 -2.07 -5.01 7.99
N LEU A 81 -2.26 -6.02 7.14
CA LEU A 81 -3.59 -6.40 6.64
C LEU A 81 -4.51 -6.87 7.77
N GLU A 82 -3.98 -7.57 8.78
CA GLU A 82 -4.77 -7.97 9.96
C GLU A 82 -5.37 -6.78 10.73
N LYS A 83 -4.75 -5.59 10.64
CA LYS A 83 -5.28 -4.35 11.24
C LYS A 83 -6.41 -3.71 10.45
N SER A 84 -6.64 -4.17 9.21
CA SER A 84 -7.70 -3.65 8.32
C SER A 84 -9.05 -4.37 8.48
N ILE A 85 -9.17 -5.27 9.46
CA ILE A 85 -10.38 -6.05 9.76
C ILE A 85 -11.17 -5.42 10.92
#